data_AF-A0A857GJV8-F1
#
_entry.id   AF-A0A857GJV8-F1
#
_cell.length_a   1.000
_cell.length_b   1.000
_cell.length_c   1.000
_cell.angle_alpha   90.00
_cell.angle_beta   90.00
_cell.angle_gamma   90.00
#
_symmetry.space_group_name_H-M   'P 1'
#
loop_
_entity.id
_entity.type
_entity.pdbx_description
1 polymer ?
#
loop_
_entity_poly.entity_id
_entity_poly.type
_entity_poly.pdbx_seq_one_letter_code
_entity_poly.pdbx_strand_id
1 'polypeptide(L)'
;MQGSELLQEGLALMGLGMGFVFVFLTILVISVTLMSKLIDRFQPAPVAAPAGRKSGKTPASQGQNDEVVAVISAAVHRYRSSRRP
;
A
#
# COMPACT_ATOMS: atom_id res chain seq x y z
N MET A 1 34.51 21.02 -34.70
CA MET A 1 34.10 21.48 -33.36
C MET A 1 32.56 21.57 -33.21
N GLN A 2 31.74 21.36 -34.25
CA GLN A 2 30.27 21.37 -34.12
C GLN A 2 29.66 20.09 -33.52
N GLY A 3 30.32 18.93 -33.67
CA GLY A 3 29.77 17.64 -33.19
C GLY A 3 29.65 17.55 -31.66
N SER A 4 30.52 18.22 -30.92
CA SER A 4 30.44 18.29 -29.45
C SER A 4 29.26 19.12 -28.97
N GLU A 5 28.90 20.17 -29.70
CA GLU A 5 27.77 21.05 -29.38
C GLU A 5 26.43 20.31 -29.53
N LEU A 6 26.24 19.61 -30.66
CA LEU A 6 25.03 18.81 -30.91
C LEU A 6 24.86 17.67 -29.89
N LEU A 7 25.97 17.06 -29.47
CA LEU A 7 25.93 15.97 -28.50
C LEU A 7 25.59 16.51 -27.10
N GLN A 8 26.13 17.67 -26.73
CA GLN A 8 25.79 18.36 -25.48
C GLN A 8 24.32 18.83 -25.46
N GLU A 9 23.81 19.31 -26.59
CA GLU A 9 22.42 19.71 -26.76
C GLU A 9 21.47 18.50 -26.69
N GLY A 10 21.84 17.38 -27.31
CA GLY A 10 21.13 16.11 -27.18
C GLY A 10 21.10 15.59 -25.74
N LEU A 11 22.22 15.65 -25.01
CA LEU A 11 22.25 15.30 -23.58
C LEU A 11 21.37 16.23 -22.75
N ALA A 12 21.38 17.54 -23.02
CA ALA A 12 20.54 18.51 -22.32
C ALA A 12 19.04 18.23 -22.56
N LEU A 13 18.66 17.94 -23.81
CA LEU A 13 17.28 17.57 -24.18
C LEU A 13 16.86 16.25 -23.52
N MET A 14 17.74 15.26 -23.46
CA MET A 14 17.47 13.99 -22.80
C MET A 14 17.29 14.17 -21.28
N GLY A 15 18.14 14.98 -20.65
CA GLY A 15 18.02 15.32 -19.22
C GLY A 15 16.74 16.08 -18.90
N LEU A 16 16.39 17.08 -19.74
CA LEU A 16 15.16 17.84 -19.61
C LEU A 16 13.92 16.94 -19.78
N GLY A 17 13.91 16.10 -20.82
CA GLY A 17 12.81 15.18 -21.10
C GLY A 17 12.60 14.17 -19.99
N MET A 18 13.69 13.55 -19.51
CA MET A 18 13.63 12.60 -18.39
C MET A 18 13.19 13.28 -17.09
N GLY A 19 13.65 14.51 -16.82
CA GLY A 19 13.24 15.30 -15.68
C GLY A 19 11.76 15.65 -15.71
N PHE A 20 11.24 16.10 -16.86
CA PHE A 20 9.83 16.43 -17.01
C PHE A 20 8.93 15.21 -16.81
N VAL A 21 9.28 14.06 -17.41
CA VAL A 21 8.54 12.80 -17.21
C VAL A 21 8.56 12.39 -15.74
N PHE A 22 9.71 12.48 -15.07
CA PHE A 22 9.81 12.15 -13.65
C PHE A 22 8.91 13.03 -12.78
N VAL A 23 8.92 14.34 -13.00
CA VAL A 23 8.06 15.29 -12.28
C VAL A 23 6.59 15.00 -12.56
N PHE A 24 6.22 14.77 -13.82
CA PHE A 24 4.86 14.47 -14.22
C PHE A 24 4.34 13.19 -13.56
N LEU A 25 5.12 12.10 -13.59
CA LEU A 25 4.77 10.85 -12.93
C LEU A 25 4.70 11.00 -11.41
N THR A 26 5.60 11.77 -10.80
CA THR A 26 5.56 12.05 -9.36
C THR A 26 4.26 12.75 -8.96
N ILE A 27 3.86 13.78 -9.72
CA ILE A 27 2.58 14.47 -9.53
C ILE A 27 1.41 13.50 -9.71
N LEU A 28 1.44 12.66 -10.75
CA LEU A 28 0.40 11.68 -11.01
C LEU A 28 0.25 10.68 -9.85
N VAL A 29 1.37 10.13 -9.36
CA VAL A 29 1.40 9.22 -8.22
C VAL A 29 0.86 9.89 -6.96
N ILE A 30 1.25 11.13 -6.69
CA ILE A 30 0.72 11.90 -5.55
C ILE A 30 -0.79 12.07 -5.69
N SER A 31 -1.29 12.47 -6.86
CA SER A 31 -2.73 12.64 -7.12
C SER A 31 -3.52 11.35 -6.91
N VAL A 32 -3.04 10.22 -7.44
CA VAL A 32 -3.68 8.90 -7.25
C VAL A 32 -3.63 8.48 -5.78
N THR A 33 -2.52 8.74 -5.08
CA THR A 33 -2.37 8.46 -3.65
C THR A 33 -3.31 9.32 -2.82
N LEU A 34 -3.45 10.60 -3.16
CA LEU A 34 -4.36 11.53 -2.49
C LEU A 34 -5.80 11.05 -2.68
N MET A 35 -6.17 10.70 -3.91
CA MET A 35 -7.47 10.12 -4.21
C MET A 35 -7.71 8.83 -3.40
N SER A 36 -6.72 7.94 -3.31
CA SER A 36 -6.81 6.73 -2.49
C SER A 36 -7.01 7.04 -1.00
N LYS A 37 -6.27 8.01 -0.43
CA LYS A 37 -6.45 8.44 0.97
C LYS A 37 -7.79 9.14 1.21
N LEU A 38 -8.27 9.93 0.25
CA LEU A 38 -9.57 10.57 0.34
C LEU A 38 -10.68 9.51 0.33
N ILE A 39 -10.59 8.54 -0.57
CA ILE A 39 -11.55 7.42 -0.63
C ILE A 39 -11.56 6.65 0.70
N ASP A 40 -10.40 6.25 1.22
CA ASP A 40 -10.27 5.55 2.51
C ASP A 40 -10.82 6.36 3.70
N ARG A 41 -10.72 7.69 3.65
CA ARG A 41 -11.21 8.58 4.70
C ARG A 41 -12.70 8.93 4.60
N PHE A 42 -13.24 9.07 3.39
CA PHE A 42 -14.65 9.44 3.15
C PHE A 42 -15.57 8.21 3.06
N GLN A 43 -15.03 7.06 2.68
CA GLN A 43 -15.66 5.75 2.79
C GLN A 43 -14.70 4.90 3.64
N PRO A 44 -14.76 4.99 4.99
CA PRO A 44 -14.09 3.99 5.81
C PRO A 44 -14.75 2.68 5.47
N ALA A 45 -14.13 1.94 4.53
CA ALA A 45 -14.51 0.58 4.23
C ALA A 45 -14.50 -0.12 5.59
N PRO A 46 -15.63 -0.69 6.05
CA PRO A 46 -15.63 -1.54 7.23
C PRO A 46 -14.49 -2.52 7.04
N VAL A 47 -13.50 -2.45 7.92
CA VAL A 47 -12.24 -3.20 7.89
C VAL A 47 -12.45 -4.56 7.22
N ALA A 48 -12.15 -4.63 5.91
CA ALA A 48 -11.84 -5.92 5.33
C ALA A 48 -10.48 -6.25 5.93
N ALA A 49 -10.50 -7.27 6.81
CA ALA A 49 -9.36 -7.84 7.50
C ALA A 49 -8.08 -7.81 6.64
N PRO A 50 -6.91 -7.63 7.26
CA PRO A 50 -5.67 -7.35 6.55
C PRO A 50 -5.44 -8.39 5.46
N ALA A 51 -5.46 -7.94 4.21
CA ALA A 51 -4.93 -8.72 3.09
C ALA A 51 -3.40 -8.77 3.27
N GLY A 52 -2.98 -9.65 4.18
CA GLY A 52 -1.59 -9.99 4.37
C GLY A 52 -1.04 -10.50 3.05
N ARG A 53 -0.14 -9.71 2.46
CA ARG A 53 0.85 -10.22 1.51
C ARG A 53 1.51 -11.45 2.16
N LYS A 54 1.16 -12.64 1.68
CA LYS A 54 1.98 -13.84 1.87
C LYS A 54 2.34 -14.37 0.49
N SER A 55 3.35 -13.75 -0.09
CA SER A 55 4.33 -14.51 -0.86
C SER A 55 5.15 -15.29 0.16
N GLY A 56 5.28 -16.61 0.00
CA GLY A 56 6.15 -17.45 0.84
C GLY A 56 5.40 -18.50 1.64
N LYS A 57 5.52 -19.74 1.16
CA LYS A 57 4.99 -20.99 1.71
C LYS A 57 5.69 -21.37 3.03
N THR A 58 4.95 -21.43 4.15
CA THR A 58 5.37 -22.09 5.41
C THR A 58 4.09 -22.52 6.16
N PRO A 59 4.02 -23.66 6.87
CA PRO A 59 2.77 -24.42 7.06
C PRO A 59 1.73 -23.63 7.87
N ALA A 60 0.74 -23.10 7.17
CA ALA A 60 -0.29 -22.20 7.66
C ALA A 60 -1.40 -22.88 8.51
N SER A 61 -1.26 -24.17 8.84
CA SER A 61 -2.32 -24.87 9.59
C SER A 61 -2.28 -24.51 11.08
N GLN A 62 -1.11 -24.46 11.72
CA GLN A 62 -1.04 -24.15 13.16
C GLN A 62 -1.36 -22.68 13.47
N GLY A 63 -0.83 -21.73 12.70
CA GLY A 63 -1.08 -20.30 12.94
C GLY A 63 -2.52 -19.87 12.68
N GLN A 64 -3.21 -20.53 11.74
CA GLN A 64 -4.62 -20.22 11.45
C GLN A 64 -5.54 -20.81 12.53
N ASN A 65 -5.22 -21.98 13.07
CA ASN A 65 -5.93 -22.53 14.22
C ASN A 65 -5.71 -21.68 15.48
N ASP A 66 -4.48 -21.19 15.71
CA ASP A 66 -4.15 -20.33 16.85
C ASP A 66 -4.88 -18.98 16.79
N GLU A 67 -4.93 -18.37 15.61
CA GLU A 67 -5.70 -17.14 15.37
C GLU A 67 -7.21 -17.35 15.61
N VAL A 68 -7.77 -18.46 15.13
CA VAL A 68 -9.19 -18.80 15.35
C VAL A 68 -9.49 -19.04 16.83
N VAL A 69 -8.61 -19.75 17.54
CA VAL A 69 -8.74 -19.99 18.98
C VAL A 69 -8.64 -18.68 19.77
N ALA A 70 -7.73 -17.78 19.38
CA ALA A 70 -7.59 -16.45 19.99
C ALA A 70 -8.87 -15.61 19.81
N VAL A 71 -9.45 -15.58 18.60
CA VAL A 71 -10.69 -14.84 18.34
C VAL A 71 -11.88 -15.42 19.10
N ILE A 72 -12.03 -16.74 19.13
CA ILE A 72 -13.10 -17.41 19.88
C ILE A 72 -12.96 -17.16 21.38
N SER A 73 -11.74 -17.24 21.93
CA SER A 73 -11.51 -16.99 23.36
C SER A 73 -11.84 -15.54 23.74
N ALA A 74 -11.47 -14.56 22.91
CA ALA A 74 -11.81 -13.16 23.10
C ALA A 74 -13.33 -12.92 23.06
N ALA A 75 -14.03 -13.54 22.10
CA ALA A 75 -15.48 -13.45 21.98
C ALA A 75 -16.21 -14.06 23.19
N VAL A 76 -15.79 -15.25 23.64
CA VAL A 76 -16.36 -15.92 24.83
C VAL A 76 -16.06 -15.13 26.11
N HIS A 77 -14.85 -14.58 26.26
CA HIS A 77 -14.50 -13.74 27.39
C HIS A 77 -15.38 -12.48 27.45
N ARG A 78 -15.56 -11.80 26.30
CA ARG A 78 -16.44 -10.62 26.19
C ARG A 78 -17.88 -10.97 26.53
N TYR A 79 -18.39 -12.08 26.02
CA TYR A 79 -19.75 -12.55 26.33
C TYR A 79 -19.94 -12.90 27.81
N ARG A 80 -19.00 -13.62 28.43
CA ARG A 80 -19.05 -13.96 29.86
C ARG A 80 -18.92 -12.73 30.75
N SER A 81 -18.04 -11.79 30.41
CA SER A 81 -17.89 -10.53 31.14
C SER A 81 -19.15 -9.65 31.06
N SER A 82 -19.85 -9.70 29.92
CA SER A 82 -21.10 -8.95 29.70
C SER A 82 -22.35 -9.67 30.20
N ARG A 83 -22.26 -10.93 30.62
CA ARG A 83 -23.36 -11.76 31.17
C ARG A 83 -23.18 -12.14 32.65
N ARG A 84 -22.21 -11.54 33.35
CA ARG A 84 -22.27 -11.52 34.82
C ARG A 84 -23.34 -10.49 35.21
N PRO A 85 -24.44 -10.90 35.88
CA PRO A 85 -25.43 -9.95 36.39
C PRO A 85 -24.81 -9.01 37.44
#